data_AF-A0A1H1NLP3-F1
#
_entry.id   AF-A0A1H1NLP3-F1
#
_cell.length_a   1.000
_cell.length_b   1.000
_cell.length_c   1.000
_cell.angle_alpha   90.00
_cell.angle_beta   90.00
_cell.angle_gamma   90.00
#
_symmetry.space_group_name_H-M   'P 1'
#
loop_
_entity.id
_entity.type
_entity.pdbx_description
1 polymer ?
#
loop_
_entity_poly.entity_id
_entity_poly.type
_entity_poly.pdbx_seq_one_letter_code
_entity_poly.pdbx_strand_id
1 'polypeptide(L)'
;MRSILEGLDPALVTLALDGPVAYRDQYELIYRHTAERPNDTWQADHTELDILITDASGRPERPWLTTIIDDCSRAICGYMVFTGAPSAMNTALVLRQAIWRKDDPAWAMCGIPDVLHVDHGSDFTSHHLEYTVVALKIRIVYSTIARPQGRGKIERFFGTLNTELLSILPGYTGGPEKKPTPSMDLPALDQAIGDFISAYNERPHREINASPKSAWTGQGWLPRMPETLAELDGLLLTVPKHRTVRRDGIHFQGQRYLSPTLAPLVGKPVTIRYDPRDISEIRVYERDTLICVAVDQTNPNQRLSLREVESARRAHRRQLRKDINERIPRIAHRKEPKHINEPSRRRSKLRTYEEDE
;
A
#
# COMPACT_ATOMS: atom_id res chain seq x y z
N MET A 1 -25.11 -45.62 -1.07
CA MET A 1 -24.17 -44.50 -1.32
C MET A 1 -24.09 -43.55 -0.12
N ARG A 2 -25.20 -42.98 0.38
CA ARG A 2 -25.20 -42.17 1.62
C ARG A 2 -24.62 -42.88 2.85
N SER A 3 -25.00 -44.13 3.12
CA SER A 3 -24.47 -44.87 4.28
C SER A 3 -23.00 -45.31 4.17
N ILE A 4 -22.39 -45.23 2.98
CA ILE A 4 -20.95 -45.47 2.79
C ILE A 4 -20.18 -44.18 3.11
N LEU A 5 -20.72 -43.02 2.71
CA LEU A 5 -20.15 -41.71 3.03
C LEU A 5 -20.21 -41.40 4.54
N GLU A 6 -21.25 -41.86 5.25
CA GLU A 6 -21.41 -41.68 6.70
C GLU A 6 -20.39 -42.48 7.55
N GLY A 7 -19.75 -43.49 6.98
CA GLY A 7 -18.72 -44.30 7.66
C GLY A 7 -17.27 -43.93 7.31
N LEU A 8 -17.07 -42.96 6.41
CA LEU A 8 -15.74 -42.49 6.03
C LEU A 8 -15.28 -41.39 6.99
N ASP A 9 -13.96 -41.32 7.20
CA ASP A 9 -13.34 -40.24 7.97
C ASP A 9 -13.79 -38.87 7.41
N PRO A 10 -14.45 -38.02 8.21
CA PRO A 10 -14.89 -36.70 7.78
C PRO A 10 -13.78 -35.87 7.12
N ALA A 11 -12.54 -36.02 7.60
CA ALA A 11 -11.39 -35.34 7.04
C ALA A 11 -11.09 -35.84 5.61
N LEU A 12 -11.20 -37.15 5.38
CA LEU A 12 -11.01 -37.75 4.05
C LEU A 12 -12.12 -37.32 3.08
N VAL A 13 -13.36 -37.22 3.58
CA VAL A 13 -14.50 -36.72 2.80
C VAL A 13 -14.30 -35.25 2.40
N THR A 14 -13.89 -34.38 3.33
CA THR A 14 -13.60 -32.97 3.03
C THR A 14 -12.43 -32.83 2.06
N LEU A 15 -11.36 -33.62 2.21
CA LEU A 15 -10.23 -33.59 1.26
C LEU A 15 -10.65 -34.01 -0.16
N ALA A 16 -11.51 -35.03 -0.27
CA ALA A 16 -11.94 -35.58 -1.54
C ALA A 16 -13.00 -34.73 -2.26
N LEU A 17 -13.93 -34.11 -1.50
CA LEU A 17 -15.06 -33.37 -2.06
C LEU A 17 -14.82 -31.87 -2.15
N ASP A 18 -14.27 -31.28 -1.08
CA ASP A 18 -14.09 -29.83 -0.95
C ASP A 18 -12.64 -29.40 -1.25
N GLY A 19 -11.76 -30.40 -1.40
CA GLY A 19 -10.38 -30.23 -1.82
C GLY A 19 -9.41 -29.92 -0.68
N PRO A 20 -8.12 -29.82 -1.02
CA PRO A 20 -7.04 -29.66 -0.05
C PRO A 20 -7.06 -28.31 0.69
N VAL A 21 -7.75 -27.28 0.20
CA VAL A 21 -7.89 -26.01 0.93
C VAL A 21 -8.88 -26.19 2.10
N ALA A 22 -10.09 -26.66 1.82
CA ALA A 22 -11.12 -26.88 2.83
C ALA A 22 -10.71 -27.91 3.88
N TYR A 23 -10.01 -28.98 3.46
CA TYR A 23 -9.41 -29.93 4.40
C TYR A 23 -8.45 -29.27 5.37
N ARG A 24 -7.56 -28.41 4.87
CA ARG A 24 -6.57 -27.74 5.71
C ARG A 24 -7.22 -26.79 6.70
N ASP A 25 -8.19 -26.00 6.24
CA ASP A 25 -8.91 -25.05 7.10
C ASP A 25 -9.68 -25.75 8.23
N GLN A 26 -10.19 -26.96 7.99
CA GLN A 26 -11.04 -27.69 8.96
C GLN A 26 -10.27 -28.70 9.83
N TYR A 27 -9.21 -29.35 9.31
CA TYR A 27 -8.59 -30.51 9.94
C TYR A 27 -7.08 -30.38 10.18
N GLU A 28 -6.39 -29.40 9.56
CA GLU A 28 -4.96 -29.21 9.81
C GLU A 28 -4.75 -28.45 11.13
N LEU A 29 -3.95 -29.04 12.04
CA LEU A 29 -3.62 -28.42 13.32
C LEU A 29 -2.81 -27.13 13.09
N ILE A 30 -3.41 -25.99 13.42
CA ILE A 30 -2.73 -24.70 13.36
C ILE A 30 -1.86 -24.54 14.62
N TYR A 31 -0.54 -24.68 14.48
CA TYR A 31 0.38 -24.29 15.55
C TYR A 31 0.36 -22.77 15.69
N ARG A 32 -0.32 -22.26 16.71
CA ARG A 32 -0.43 -20.83 16.99
C ARG A 32 0.89 -20.33 17.58
N HIS A 33 1.82 -19.96 16.71
CA HIS A 33 3.03 -19.27 17.15
C HIS A 33 2.67 -17.91 17.75
N THR A 34 3.25 -17.61 18.91
CA THR A 34 3.19 -16.28 19.52
C THR A 34 4.60 -15.90 19.94
N ALA A 35 5.03 -14.72 19.51
CA ALA A 35 6.30 -14.13 19.90
C ALA A 35 6.36 -13.96 21.43
N GLU A 36 7.53 -14.18 22.00
CA GLU A 36 7.72 -14.20 23.46
C GLU A 36 7.82 -12.79 24.07
N ARG A 37 8.21 -11.79 23.27
CA ARG A 37 8.38 -10.41 23.71
C ARG A 37 7.81 -9.40 22.70
N PRO A 38 7.40 -8.21 23.17
CA PRO A 38 7.06 -7.10 22.29
C PRO A 38 8.19 -6.76 21.30
N ASN A 39 7.81 -6.37 20.09
CA ASN A 39 8.68 -6.08 18.94
C ASN A 39 9.56 -7.24 18.45
N ASP A 40 9.38 -8.47 18.92
CA ASP A 40 10.10 -9.60 18.32
C ASP A 40 9.55 -9.89 16.91
N THR A 41 8.22 -9.97 16.76
CA THR A 41 7.57 -10.16 15.45
C THR A 41 6.44 -9.17 15.26
N TRP A 42 6.49 -8.42 14.16
CA TRP A 42 5.37 -7.61 13.67
C TRP A 42 4.74 -8.27 12.44
N GLN A 43 3.43 -8.19 12.31
CA GLN A 43 2.70 -8.61 11.10
C GLN A 43 2.19 -7.37 10.38
N ALA A 44 2.41 -7.28 9.07
CA ALA A 44 1.88 -6.21 8.23
C ALA A 44 0.98 -6.77 7.14
N ASP A 45 -0.17 -6.13 6.93
CA ASP A 45 -1.12 -6.56 5.92
C ASP A 45 -1.94 -5.40 5.37
N HIS A 46 -2.51 -5.60 4.19
CA HIS A 46 -3.39 -4.67 3.50
C HIS A 46 -4.78 -5.28 3.34
N THR A 47 -5.82 -4.49 3.58
CA THR A 47 -7.21 -4.89 3.28
C THR A 47 -7.95 -3.76 2.58
N GLU A 48 -8.76 -4.10 1.56
CA GLU A 48 -9.77 -3.17 1.04
C GLU A 48 -10.90 -3.10 2.07
N LEU A 49 -11.31 -1.90 2.47
CA LEU A 49 -12.31 -1.72 3.51
C LEU A 49 -13.72 -1.90 2.94
N ASP A 50 -14.63 -2.50 3.71
CA ASP A 50 -16.04 -2.63 3.37
C ASP A 50 -16.82 -1.33 3.58
N ILE A 51 -16.29 -0.21 3.11
CA ILE A 51 -16.90 1.12 3.23
C ILE A 51 -16.66 1.95 1.97
N LEU A 52 -17.67 2.70 1.54
CA LEU A 52 -17.55 3.72 0.50
C LEU A 52 -17.32 5.09 1.12
N ILE A 53 -16.29 5.79 0.62
CA ILE A 53 -16.03 7.20 0.92
C ILE A 53 -16.21 8.05 -0.33
N THR A 54 -16.32 9.37 -0.14
CA THR A 54 -16.35 10.35 -1.21
C THR A 54 -14.93 10.81 -1.52
N ASP A 55 -14.48 10.62 -2.76
CA ASP A 55 -13.19 11.13 -3.24
C ASP A 55 -13.22 12.66 -3.44
N ALA A 56 -12.06 13.28 -3.69
CA ALA A 56 -11.95 14.72 -3.94
C ALA A 56 -12.73 15.22 -5.19
N SER A 57 -13.18 14.29 -6.06
CA SER A 57 -14.02 14.58 -7.23
C SER A 57 -15.51 14.34 -6.98
N GLY A 58 -15.91 13.99 -5.75
CA GLY A 58 -17.28 13.68 -5.37
C GLY A 58 -17.75 12.27 -5.76
N ARG A 59 -16.85 11.34 -6.09
CA ARG A 59 -17.19 9.97 -6.50
C ARG A 59 -17.01 8.97 -5.35
N PRO A 60 -17.87 7.94 -5.26
CA PRO A 60 -17.66 6.82 -4.36
C PRO A 60 -16.38 6.06 -4.71
N GLU A 61 -15.53 5.81 -3.72
CA GLU A 61 -14.35 4.95 -3.82
C GLU A 61 -14.21 4.11 -2.55
N ARG A 62 -13.68 2.88 -2.67
CA ARG A 62 -13.33 2.04 -1.52
C ARG A 62 -11.89 2.31 -1.11
N PRO A 63 -11.64 2.70 0.14
CA PRO A 63 -10.29 2.87 0.64
C PRO A 63 -9.65 1.54 1.02
N TRP A 64 -8.33 1.53 1.03
CA TRP A 64 -7.49 0.46 1.56
C TRP A 64 -6.92 0.88 2.90
N LEU A 65 -6.71 -0.10 3.77
CA LEU A 65 -6.04 0.05 5.06
C LEU A 65 -4.80 -0.83 5.06
N THR A 66 -3.65 -0.23 5.40
CA THR A 66 -2.47 -0.99 5.82
C THR A 66 -2.39 -0.95 7.34
N THR A 67 -2.07 -2.08 7.97
CA THR A 67 -1.91 -2.14 9.42
C THR A 67 -0.67 -2.95 9.77
N ILE A 68 0.03 -2.53 10.83
CA ILE A 68 1.12 -3.26 11.47
C ILE A 68 0.70 -3.59 12.90
N ILE A 69 0.67 -4.88 13.24
CA ILE A 69 0.32 -5.39 14.57
C ILE A 69 1.52 -6.10 15.20
N ASP A 70 1.74 -5.88 16.49
CA ASP A 70 2.71 -6.61 17.29
C ASP A 70 2.15 -8.00 17.66
N ASP A 71 2.90 -9.06 17.33
CA ASP A 71 2.45 -10.43 17.47
C ASP A 71 2.25 -10.85 18.94
N CYS A 72 3.14 -10.41 19.82
CA CYS A 72 3.14 -10.73 21.25
C CYS A 72 1.99 -10.03 21.99
N SER A 73 1.91 -8.70 21.84
CA SER A 73 1.00 -7.85 22.61
C SER A 73 -0.35 -7.61 21.94
N ARG A 74 -0.52 -7.95 20.66
CA ARG A 74 -1.67 -7.58 19.81
C ARG A 74 -1.80 -6.08 19.57
N ALA A 75 -0.82 -5.27 19.96
CA ALA A 75 -0.92 -3.83 19.84
C ALA A 75 -0.79 -3.39 18.37
N ILE A 76 -1.67 -2.50 17.93
CA ILE A 76 -1.55 -1.87 16.62
C ILE A 76 -0.42 -0.84 16.72
N CYS A 77 0.67 -1.11 16.01
CA CYS A 77 1.87 -0.28 16.04
C CYS A 77 1.80 0.85 15.02
N GLY A 78 1.16 0.62 13.87
CA GLY A 78 0.97 1.64 12.84
C GLY A 78 -0.18 1.27 11.90
N TYR A 79 -0.78 2.28 11.29
CA TYR A 79 -1.76 2.08 10.23
C TYR A 79 -1.73 3.24 9.23
N MET A 80 -2.31 3.02 8.05
CA MET A 80 -2.61 4.10 7.12
C MET A 80 -3.80 3.73 6.25
N VAL A 81 -4.77 4.65 6.18
CA VAL A 81 -5.87 4.57 5.22
C VAL A 81 -5.54 5.39 3.98
N PHE A 82 -5.82 4.83 2.81
CA PHE A 82 -5.56 5.49 1.52
C PHE A 82 -6.53 4.99 0.47
N THR A 83 -6.50 5.57 -0.73
CA THR A 83 -7.20 5.02 -1.90
C THR A 83 -6.22 4.80 -3.04
N GLY A 84 -6.67 4.09 -4.07
CA GLY A 84 -5.80 3.44 -5.03
C GLY A 84 -5.22 2.12 -4.48
N ALA A 85 -4.49 1.42 -5.33
CA ALA A 85 -3.91 0.13 -4.98
C ALA A 85 -2.84 0.28 -3.87
N PRO A 86 -2.72 -0.72 -2.98
CA PRO A 86 -1.56 -0.87 -2.11
C PRO A 86 -0.24 -0.79 -2.88
N SER A 87 0.80 -0.35 -2.19
CA SER A 87 2.13 -0.17 -2.77
C SER A 87 3.21 -0.26 -1.71
N ALA A 88 4.44 -0.54 -2.13
CA ALA A 88 5.62 -0.53 -1.26
C ALA A 88 5.78 0.77 -0.47
N MET A 89 5.39 1.90 -1.07
CA MET A 89 5.42 3.21 -0.44
C MET A 89 4.44 3.29 0.74
N ASN A 90 3.24 2.73 0.58
CA ASN A 90 2.23 2.71 1.65
C ASN A 90 2.74 1.92 2.85
N THR A 91 3.33 0.75 2.60
CA THR A 91 4.01 -0.05 3.62
C THR A 91 5.12 0.73 4.31
N ALA A 92 5.99 1.40 3.55
CA ALA A 92 7.12 2.15 4.11
C ALA A 92 6.65 3.29 5.04
N LEU A 93 5.56 3.98 4.68
CA LEU A 93 4.94 5.01 5.53
C LEU A 93 4.37 4.43 6.83
N VAL A 94 3.68 3.29 6.75
CA VAL A 94 3.11 2.64 7.93
C VAL A 94 4.22 2.12 8.83
N LEU A 95 5.27 1.55 8.25
CA LEU A 95 6.45 1.09 8.99
C LEU A 95 7.19 2.26 9.64
N ARG A 96 7.30 3.41 8.96
CA ARG A 96 7.84 4.65 9.53
C ARG A 96 7.04 5.07 10.76
N GLN A 97 5.72 5.14 10.63
CA GLN A 97 4.82 5.51 11.74
C GLN A 97 4.93 4.49 12.89
N ALA A 98 5.01 3.20 12.56
CA ALA A 98 5.12 2.13 13.55
C ALA A 98 6.43 2.22 14.33
N ILE A 99 7.55 2.43 13.64
CA ILE A 99 8.89 2.51 14.26
C ILE A 99 9.07 3.78 15.08
N TRP A 100 8.64 4.93 14.57
CA TRP A 100 8.87 6.19 15.26
C TRP A 100 7.92 6.39 16.45
N ARG A 101 8.34 7.24 17.39
CA ARG A 101 7.49 7.64 18.52
C ARG A 101 6.31 8.46 18.01
N LYS A 102 5.12 8.21 18.53
CA LYS A 102 3.92 9.01 18.23
C LYS A 102 3.91 10.24 19.13
N ASP A 103 3.27 11.30 18.65
CA ASP A 103 3.07 12.52 19.44
C ASP A 103 2.07 12.28 20.58
N ASP A 104 1.10 11.38 20.38
CA ASP A 104 0.16 10.95 21.41
C ASP A 104 0.80 9.92 22.34
N PRO A 105 1.02 10.24 23.64
CA PRO A 105 1.56 9.30 24.61
C PRO A 105 0.65 8.10 24.87
N ALA A 106 -0.65 8.19 24.53
CA ALA A 106 -1.55 7.06 24.62
C ALA A 106 -1.15 5.93 23.66
N TRP A 107 -0.51 6.28 22.53
CA TRP A 107 0.00 5.35 21.54
C TRP A 107 1.50 5.05 21.75
N ALA A 108 1.81 4.35 22.84
CA ALA A 108 3.19 4.11 23.30
C ALA A 108 4.05 3.23 22.37
N MET A 109 3.42 2.37 21.57
CA MET A 109 4.10 1.38 20.73
C MET A 109 5.04 2.04 19.74
N CYS A 110 6.32 1.68 19.76
CA CYS A 110 7.33 2.15 18.82
C CYS A 110 8.53 1.20 18.75
N GLY A 111 9.49 1.49 17.89
CA GLY A 111 10.74 0.74 17.78
C GLY A 111 10.85 -0.17 16.56
N ILE A 112 12.04 -0.73 16.40
CA ILE A 112 12.40 -1.56 15.28
C ILE A 112 12.17 -3.03 15.66
N PRO A 113 11.33 -3.79 14.93
CA PRO A 113 11.11 -5.18 15.24
C PRO A 113 12.29 -6.07 14.81
N ASP A 114 12.37 -7.28 15.35
CA ASP A 114 13.36 -8.28 14.90
C ASP A 114 12.90 -8.96 13.61
N VAL A 115 11.60 -9.24 13.50
CA VAL A 115 10.95 -9.88 12.36
C VAL A 115 9.78 -9.05 11.87
N LEU A 116 9.69 -8.86 10.56
CA LEU A 116 8.51 -8.32 9.88
C LEU A 116 7.90 -9.40 9.00
N HIS A 117 6.72 -9.89 9.39
CA HIS A 117 5.94 -10.88 8.66
C HIS A 117 4.96 -10.19 7.71
N VAL A 118 5.08 -10.47 6.41
CA VAL A 118 4.34 -9.76 5.34
C VAL A 118 3.79 -10.74 4.31
N ASP A 119 2.79 -10.32 3.55
CA ASP A 119 2.28 -11.10 2.42
C ASP A 119 3.27 -11.10 1.23
N HIS A 120 3.25 -12.15 0.41
CA HIS A 120 3.99 -12.24 -0.87
C HIS A 120 3.48 -11.27 -1.95
N GLY A 121 2.66 -10.29 -1.59
CA GLY A 121 2.23 -9.22 -2.49
C GLY A 121 3.43 -8.49 -3.10
N SER A 122 3.30 -8.04 -4.35
CA SER A 122 4.32 -7.30 -5.09
C SER A 122 4.81 -6.03 -4.38
N ASP A 123 4.10 -5.58 -3.36
CA ASP A 123 4.39 -4.38 -2.58
C ASP A 123 5.56 -4.57 -1.63
N PHE A 124 5.83 -5.78 -1.17
CA PHE A 124 6.91 -6.06 -0.23
C PHE A 124 8.20 -6.56 -0.89
N THR A 125 8.16 -6.92 -2.18
CA THR A 125 9.31 -7.41 -2.98
C THR A 125 10.09 -6.30 -3.68
N SER A 126 9.81 -5.03 -3.34
CA SER A 126 10.58 -3.93 -3.92
C SER A 126 12.00 -3.91 -3.34
N HIS A 127 13.01 -3.80 -4.21
CA HIS A 127 14.43 -3.70 -3.83
C HIS A 127 14.69 -2.60 -2.78
N HIS A 128 13.86 -1.56 -2.77
CA HIS A 128 13.95 -0.46 -1.82
C HIS A 128 13.53 -0.87 -0.40
N LEU A 129 12.40 -1.58 -0.26
CA LEU A 129 11.97 -2.06 1.05
C LEU A 129 12.95 -3.09 1.60
N GLU A 130 13.47 -3.99 0.75
CA GLU A 130 14.52 -4.94 1.11
C GLU A 130 15.78 -4.25 1.65
N TYR A 131 16.28 -3.22 0.95
CA TYR A 131 17.42 -2.43 1.44
C TYR A 131 17.12 -1.79 2.81
N THR A 132 15.91 -1.24 2.96
CA THR A 132 15.50 -0.55 4.19
C THR A 132 15.47 -1.50 5.39
N VAL A 133 14.84 -2.68 5.23
CA VAL A 133 14.77 -3.64 6.32
C VAL A 133 16.14 -4.17 6.70
N VAL A 134 17.05 -4.35 5.74
CA VAL A 134 18.44 -4.76 6.01
C VAL A 134 19.17 -3.68 6.80
N ALA A 135 19.06 -2.41 6.39
CA ALA A 135 19.67 -1.28 7.11
C ALA A 135 19.13 -1.16 8.54
N LEU A 136 17.82 -1.39 8.73
CA LEU A 136 17.18 -1.43 10.04
C LEU A 136 17.41 -2.74 10.81
N LYS A 137 18.14 -3.71 10.24
CA LYS A 137 18.38 -5.04 10.82
C LYS A 137 17.08 -5.77 11.17
N ILE A 138 16.08 -5.66 10.31
CA ILE A 138 14.80 -6.37 10.38
C ILE A 138 14.88 -7.57 9.45
N ARG A 139 14.51 -8.76 9.93
CA ARG A 139 14.33 -9.95 9.09
C ARG A 139 12.93 -9.95 8.49
N ILE A 140 12.80 -9.89 7.16
CA ILE A 140 11.51 -10.11 6.51
C ILE A 140 11.22 -11.61 6.42
N VAL A 141 10.00 -12.00 6.76
CA VAL A 141 9.45 -13.33 6.49
C VAL A 141 8.19 -13.16 5.66
N TYR A 142 8.15 -13.79 4.50
CA TYR A 142 6.99 -13.77 3.61
C TYR A 142 6.10 -14.99 3.86
N SER A 143 4.78 -14.78 3.98
CA SER A 143 3.84 -15.88 4.18
C SER A 143 3.78 -16.79 2.95
N THR A 144 4.18 -18.05 3.05
CA THR A 144 4.17 -18.98 1.90
C THR A 144 2.83 -19.02 1.18
N ILE A 145 2.87 -18.96 -0.16
CA ILE A 145 1.67 -19.04 -1.01
C ILE A 145 0.85 -20.28 -0.62
N ALA A 146 -0.43 -20.08 -0.34
CA ALA A 146 -1.38 -21.11 0.09
C ALA A 146 -1.12 -21.76 1.47
N ARG A 147 -0.37 -21.13 2.38
CA ARG A 147 -0.35 -21.50 3.82
C ARG A 147 -0.53 -20.26 4.70
N PRO A 148 -1.73 -20.00 5.26
CA PRO A 148 -2.01 -18.82 6.10
C PRO A 148 -1.45 -18.93 7.53
N GLN A 149 -0.44 -19.76 7.76
CA GLN A 149 0.12 -20.01 9.08
C GLN A 149 0.85 -18.75 9.58
N GLY A 150 0.23 -18.01 10.50
CA GLY A 150 0.81 -16.85 11.16
C GLY A 150 -0.01 -15.56 11.09
N ARG A 151 -0.96 -15.41 10.15
CA ARG A 151 -1.70 -14.15 9.91
C ARG A 151 -3.03 -13.99 10.65
N GLY A 152 -3.47 -15.03 11.36
CA GLY A 152 -4.78 -15.02 12.02
C GLY A 152 -4.99 -13.90 13.05
N LYS A 153 -3.92 -13.23 13.51
CA LYS A 153 -4.01 -12.11 14.45
C LYS A 153 -4.44 -10.81 13.75
N ILE A 154 -3.77 -10.46 12.64
CA ILE A 154 -4.12 -9.27 11.85
C ILE A 154 -5.47 -9.44 11.15
N GLU A 155 -5.75 -10.64 10.62
CA GLU A 155 -7.06 -10.95 10.00
C GLU A 155 -8.21 -10.81 11.01
N ARG A 156 -8.02 -11.27 12.25
CA ARG A 156 -9.00 -11.10 13.33
C ARG A 156 -9.20 -9.64 13.70
N PHE A 157 -8.12 -8.85 13.72
CA PHE A 157 -8.21 -7.41 13.93
C PHE A 157 -9.07 -6.76 12.83
N PHE A 158 -8.84 -7.08 11.55
CA PHE A 158 -9.68 -6.56 10.46
C PHE A 158 -11.14 -6.96 10.61
N GLY A 159 -11.44 -8.20 11.00
CA GLY A 159 -12.80 -8.63 11.31
C GLY A 159 -13.45 -7.82 12.44
N THR A 160 -12.67 -7.48 13.48
CA THR A 160 -13.11 -6.65 14.61
C THR A 160 -13.36 -5.21 14.15
N LEU A 161 -12.44 -4.61 13.38
CA LEU A 161 -12.61 -3.29 12.79
C LEU A 161 -13.86 -3.22 11.89
N ASN A 162 -14.11 -4.27 11.10
CA ASN A 162 -15.29 -4.33 10.24
C ASN A 162 -16.59 -4.37 11.04
N THR A 163 -16.62 -5.21 12.08
CA THR A 163 -17.82 -5.49 12.88
C THR A 163 -18.12 -4.41 13.93
N GLU A 164 -17.10 -3.77 14.48
CA GLU A 164 -17.26 -2.80 15.58
C GLU A 164 -17.23 -1.34 15.11
N LEU A 165 -16.50 -1.03 14.03
CA LEU A 165 -16.38 0.32 13.49
C LEU A 165 -17.10 0.47 12.15
N LEU A 166 -16.69 -0.27 11.12
CA LEU A 166 -17.18 0.02 9.76
C LEU A 166 -18.69 -0.20 9.64
N SER A 167 -19.24 -1.22 10.31
CA SER A 167 -20.67 -1.54 10.25
C SER A 167 -21.60 -0.46 10.80
N ILE A 168 -21.09 0.46 11.62
CA ILE A 168 -21.86 1.59 12.18
C ILE A 168 -21.63 2.90 11.43
N LEU A 169 -20.67 2.94 10.50
CA LEU A 169 -20.36 4.14 9.71
C LEU A 169 -21.21 4.23 8.44
N PRO A 170 -21.54 5.45 7.97
CA PRO A 170 -22.24 5.62 6.71
C PRO A 170 -21.35 5.19 5.53
N GLY A 171 -21.94 4.55 4.52
CA GLY A 171 -21.20 4.02 3.38
C GLY A 171 -20.79 2.55 3.53
N TYR A 172 -21.09 1.89 4.65
CA TYR A 172 -20.76 0.48 4.89
C TYR A 172 -21.37 -0.46 3.83
N THR A 173 -20.52 -1.27 3.18
CA THR A 173 -20.92 -2.15 2.07
C THR A 173 -21.23 -3.58 2.49
N GLY A 174 -20.91 -3.98 3.72
CA GLY A 174 -21.20 -5.33 4.23
C GLY A 174 -22.62 -5.50 4.80
N GLY A 175 -23.44 -4.45 4.76
CA GLY A 175 -24.81 -4.45 5.27
C GLY A 175 -25.86 -4.96 4.27
N PRO A 176 -27.15 -5.01 4.66
CA PRO A 176 -28.23 -5.43 3.76
C PRO A 176 -28.49 -4.45 2.61
N GLU A 177 -27.99 -3.21 2.73
CA GLU A 177 -28.14 -2.18 1.71
C GLU A 177 -27.23 -2.43 0.50
N LYS A 178 -27.83 -2.60 -0.68
CA LYS A 178 -27.08 -2.95 -1.90
C LYS A 178 -26.20 -1.81 -2.45
N LYS A 179 -26.51 -0.56 -2.11
CA LYS A 179 -25.83 0.65 -2.62
C LYS A 179 -25.81 1.73 -1.54
N PRO A 180 -24.97 1.56 -0.51
CA PRO A 180 -24.85 2.54 0.55
C PRO A 180 -24.35 3.87 -0.03
N THR A 181 -24.89 4.98 0.47
CA THR A 181 -24.49 6.32 0.01
C THR A 181 -23.28 6.78 0.83
N PRO A 182 -22.13 7.09 0.19
CA PRO A 182 -20.98 7.62 0.92
C PRO A 182 -21.30 9.04 1.42
N SER A 183 -21.00 9.30 2.69
CA SER A 183 -21.15 10.66 3.27
C SER A 183 -19.87 11.16 3.94
N MET A 184 -18.86 10.30 4.08
CA MET A 184 -17.57 10.62 4.68
C MET A 184 -16.48 10.67 3.62
N ASP A 185 -15.49 11.52 3.84
CA ASP A 185 -14.27 11.59 3.06
C ASP A 185 -13.14 10.79 3.74
N LEU A 186 -11.98 10.72 3.09
CA LEU A 186 -10.84 9.96 3.60
C LEU A 186 -10.33 10.49 4.96
N PRO A 187 -10.17 11.82 5.19
CA PRO A 187 -9.77 12.34 6.49
C PRO A 187 -10.75 11.99 7.62
N ALA A 188 -12.06 12.08 7.39
CA ALA A 188 -13.05 11.69 8.40
C ALA A 188 -12.96 10.19 8.74
N LEU A 189 -12.73 9.33 7.74
CA LEU A 189 -12.50 7.91 7.96
C LEU A 189 -11.19 7.64 8.71
N ASP A 190 -10.11 8.36 8.37
CA ASP A 190 -8.81 8.24 9.05
C ASP A 190 -8.91 8.58 10.54
N GLN A 191 -9.64 9.65 10.88
CA GLN A 191 -9.91 10.02 12.28
C GLN A 191 -10.70 8.93 13.00
N ALA A 192 -11.78 8.41 12.38
CA ALA A 192 -12.60 7.36 12.98
C ALA A 192 -11.81 6.06 13.23
N ILE A 193 -10.93 5.68 12.30
CA ILE A 193 -10.03 4.54 12.46
C ILE A 193 -9.00 4.80 13.56
N GLY A 194 -8.44 6.02 13.64
CA GLY A 194 -7.50 6.41 14.69
C GLY A 194 -8.09 6.34 16.08
N ASP A 195 -9.30 6.88 16.26
CA ASP A 195 -10.05 6.81 17.53
C ASP A 195 -10.33 5.36 17.93
N PHE A 196 -10.75 4.54 16.96
CA PHE A 196 -10.98 3.11 17.18
C PHE A 196 -9.70 2.37 17.58
N ILE A 197 -8.56 2.64 16.93
CA ILE A 197 -7.28 2.01 17.25
C ILE A 197 -6.80 2.41 18.64
N SER A 198 -6.98 3.68 19.03
CA SER A 198 -6.68 4.15 20.39
C SER A 198 -7.50 3.36 21.43
N ALA A 199 -8.81 3.27 21.22
CA ALA A 199 -9.70 2.50 22.09
C ALA A 199 -9.37 0.99 22.10
N TYR A 200 -9.05 0.41 20.94
CA TYR A 200 -8.66 -1.00 20.80
C TYR A 200 -7.40 -1.31 21.62
N ASN A 201 -6.39 -0.46 21.55
CA ASN A 201 -5.12 -0.65 22.24
C ASN A 201 -5.24 -0.50 23.77
N GLU A 202 -6.23 0.25 24.25
CA GLU A 202 -6.53 0.40 25.69
C GLU A 202 -7.49 -0.67 26.23
N ARG A 203 -8.32 -1.29 25.37
CA ARG A 203 -9.30 -2.29 25.79
C ARG A 203 -8.64 -3.62 26.16
N PRO A 204 -9.00 -4.25 27.30
CA PRO A 204 -8.53 -5.59 27.64
C PRO A 204 -8.88 -6.63 26.56
N HIS A 205 -7.88 -7.38 26.13
CA HIS A 205 -8.02 -8.40 25.10
C HIS A 205 -8.02 -9.81 25.71
N ARG A 206 -9.05 -10.60 25.40
CA ARG A 206 -9.32 -11.91 26.06
C ARG A 206 -8.19 -12.93 25.94
N GLU A 207 -7.51 -12.99 24.79
CA GLU A 207 -6.44 -13.99 24.60
C GLU A 207 -5.16 -13.68 25.39
N ILE A 208 -4.90 -12.42 25.75
CA ILE A 208 -3.69 -12.00 26.46
C ILE A 208 -3.97 -11.53 27.90
N ASN A 209 -5.25 -11.44 28.29
CA ASN A 209 -5.73 -11.00 29.61
C ASN A 209 -5.18 -9.62 30.05
N ALA A 210 -4.85 -8.77 29.08
CA ALA A 210 -4.29 -7.43 29.26
C ALA A 210 -4.75 -6.55 28.10
N SER A 211 -4.63 -5.22 28.22
CA SER A 211 -4.80 -4.37 27.05
C SER A 211 -3.57 -4.51 26.14
N PRO A 212 -3.72 -4.38 24.82
CA PRO A 212 -2.56 -4.47 23.92
C PRO A 212 -1.44 -3.50 24.31
N LYS A 213 -1.79 -2.28 24.72
CA LYS A 213 -0.84 -1.29 25.23
C LYS A 213 -0.12 -1.74 26.49
N SER A 214 -0.83 -2.29 27.49
CA SER A 214 -0.20 -2.72 28.74
C SER A 214 0.68 -3.96 28.54
N ALA A 215 0.26 -4.89 27.68
CA ALA A 215 1.06 -6.03 27.27
C ALA A 215 2.34 -5.61 26.52
N TRP A 216 2.26 -4.60 25.65
CA TRP A 216 3.42 -4.06 24.95
C TRP A 216 4.36 -3.30 25.88
N THR A 217 3.83 -2.49 26.78
CA THR A 217 4.65 -1.69 27.73
C THR A 217 5.35 -2.60 28.74
N GLY A 218 4.67 -3.68 29.16
CA GLY A 218 5.21 -4.67 30.08
C GLY A 218 5.72 -4.02 31.36
N GLN A 219 6.95 -4.37 31.75
CA GLN A 219 7.63 -3.81 32.92
C GLN A 219 8.53 -2.60 32.60
N GLY A 220 8.30 -1.91 31.48
CA GLY A 220 9.09 -0.72 31.09
C GLY A 220 10.40 -1.06 30.38
N TRP A 221 10.33 -1.94 29.38
CA TRP A 221 11.46 -2.27 28.52
C TRP A 221 11.76 -1.12 27.53
N LEU A 222 12.97 -1.10 26.97
CA LEU A 222 13.39 -0.07 26.02
C LEU A 222 13.42 -0.62 24.58
N PRO A 223 12.56 -0.13 23.68
CA PRO A 223 12.59 -0.52 22.28
C PRO A 223 13.86 -0.05 21.58
N ARG A 224 14.32 -0.85 20.62
CA ARG A 224 15.40 -0.47 19.70
C ARG A 224 14.86 0.63 18.78
N MET A 225 15.53 1.78 18.73
CA MET A 225 15.09 2.94 17.94
C MET A 225 16.15 3.33 16.91
N PRO A 226 15.76 3.91 15.77
CA PRO A 226 16.71 4.63 14.91
C PRO A 226 17.22 5.87 15.65
N GLU A 227 18.42 6.35 15.30
CA GLU A 227 19.06 7.47 16.00
C GLU A 227 18.30 8.77 15.77
N THR A 228 17.84 8.98 14.53
CA THR A 228 17.10 10.18 14.14
C THR A 228 15.94 9.88 13.20
N LEU A 229 14.94 10.77 13.19
CA LEU A 229 13.83 10.70 12.25
C LEU A 229 14.31 10.86 10.80
N ALA A 230 15.36 11.66 10.60
CA ALA A 230 15.96 11.92 9.29
C ALA A 230 16.65 10.68 8.70
N GLU A 231 17.29 9.86 9.53
CA GLU A 231 17.84 8.57 9.14
C GLU A 231 16.72 7.61 8.71
N LEU A 232 15.66 7.52 9.52
CA LEU A 232 14.50 6.67 9.23
C LEU A 232 13.78 7.11 7.94
N ASP A 233 13.58 8.41 7.74
CA ASP A 233 13.11 9.00 6.47
C ASP A 233 14.04 8.63 5.32
N GLY A 234 15.34 8.72 5.58
CA GLY A 234 16.41 8.40 4.64
C GLY A 234 16.28 6.99 4.08
N LEU A 235 15.95 6.04 4.94
CA LEU A 235 15.79 4.65 4.54
C LEU A 235 14.44 4.42 3.86
N LEU A 236 13.34 4.92 4.43
CA LEU A 236 11.98 4.53 4.00
C LEU A 236 11.42 5.33 2.81
N LEU A 237 11.94 6.52 2.52
CA LEU A 237 11.32 7.45 1.56
C LEU A 237 12.22 7.80 0.36
N THR A 238 13.14 6.89 -0.01
CA THR A 238 14.06 7.12 -1.13
C THR A 238 13.43 6.79 -2.48
N VAL A 239 13.65 7.65 -3.48
CA VAL A 239 13.31 7.35 -4.88
C VAL A 239 14.42 6.50 -5.50
N PRO A 240 14.12 5.27 -5.96
CA PRO A 240 15.16 4.38 -6.49
C PRO A 240 15.84 4.91 -7.75
N LYS A 241 15.13 5.74 -8.53
CA LYS A 241 15.64 6.30 -9.79
C LYS A 241 16.24 7.68 -9.57
N HIS A 242 17.50 7.86 -9.95
CA HIS A 242 18.16 9.17 -9.94
C HIS A 242 17.39 10.23 -10.75
N ARG A 243 17.58 11.49 -10.39
CA ARG A 243 17.06 12.66 -11.11
C ARG A 243 18.22 13.55 -11.53
N THR A 244 18.14 14.12 -12.72
CA THR A 244 19.15 15.07 -13.19
C THR A 244 18.78 16.47 -12.75
N VAL A 245 19.73 17.18 -12.13
CA VAL A 245 19.56 18.61 -11.81
C VAL A 245 19.61 19.40 -13.12
N ARG A 246 18.54 20.13 -13.45
CA ARG A 246 18.51 21.03 -14.61
C ARG A 246 18.80 22.46 -14.16
N ARG A 247 19.05 23.36 -15.13
CA ARG A 247 19.28 24.80 -14.86
C ARG A 247 18.11 25.45 -14.14
N ASP A 248 16.90 24.96 -14.38
CA ASP A 248 15.65 25.45 -13.81
C ASP A 248 15.17 24.63 -12.60
N GLY A 249 15.98 23.68 -12.12
CA GLY A 249 15.71 22.86 -10.94
C GLY A 249 15.58 21.37 -11.21
N ILE A 250 15.06 20.63 -10.23
CA ILE A 250 14.78 19.20 -10.33
C ILE A 250 13.32 19.00 -10.68
N HIS A 251 13.06 18.22 -11.74
CA HIS A 251 11.70 17.85 -12.13
C HIS A 251 11.34 16.51 -11.50
N PHE A 252 10.31 16.51 -10.67
CA PHE A 252 9.81 15.29 -10.05
C PHE A 252 8.31 15.37 -9.90
N GLN A 253 7.63 14.27 -10.27
CA GLN A 253 6.17 14.17 -10.25
C GLN A 253 5.53 15.45 -10.76
N GLY A 254 5.97 15.91 -11.95
CA GLY A 254 5.52 17.11 -12.67
C GLY A 254 5.53 18.43 -11.89
N GLN A 255 6.23 18.49 -10.75
CA GLN A 255 6.57 19.71 -10.02
C GLN A 255 8.03 20.07 -10.26
N ARG A 256 8.40 21.31 -9.92
CA ARG A 256 9.74 21.84 -10.14
C ARG A 256 10.32 22.35 -8.82
N TYR A 257 11.35 21.64 -8.36
CA TYR A 257 11.99 21.90 -7.08
C TYR A 257 13.27 22.70 -7.28
N LEU A 258 13.45 23.77 -6.49
CA LEU A 258 14.63 24.60 -6.56
C LEU A 258 15.25 24.80 -5.17
N SER A 259 16.58 24.84 -5.16
CA SER A 259 17.37 25.38 -4.06
C SER A 259 18.61 26.05 -4.65
N PRO A 260 19.07 27.21 -4.13
CA PRO A 260 20.27 27.88 -4.64
C PRO A 260 21.53 26.99 -4.61
N THR A 261 21.59 26.06 -3.66
CA THR A 261 22.67 25.08 -3.49
C THR A 261 22.74 24.03 -4.60
N LEU A 262 21.75 23.96 -5.50
CA LEU A 262 21.76 23.06 -6.65
C LEU A 262 22.64 23.54 -7.81
N ALA A 263 23.06 24.81 -7.82
CA ALA A 263 23.83 25.38 -8.92
C ALA A 263 25.11 24.58 -9.28
N PRO A 264 25.92 24.08 -8.33
CA PRO A 264 27.11 23.27 -8.62
C PRO A 264 26.80 21.85 -9.12
N LEU A 265 25.54 21.41 -9.01
CA LEU A 265 25.09 20.07 -9.37
C LEU A 265 24.37 20.02 -10.72
N VAL A 266 24.20 21.16 -11.41
CA VAL A 266 23.53 21.22 -12.72
C VAL A 266 24.19 20.24 -13.71
N GLY A 267 23.37 19.37 -14.31
CA GLY A 267 23.79 18.30 -15.22
C GLY A 267 24.13 16.97 -14.55
N LYS A 268 24.28 16.94 -13.21
CA LYS A 268 24.61 15.72 -12.47
C LYS A 268 23.36 14.94 -12.07
N PRO A 269 23.45 13.59 -12.00
CA PRO A 269 22.42 12.77 -11.38
C PRO A 269 22.51 12.89 -9.85
N VAL A 270 21.36 13.05 -9.21
CA VAL A 270 21.19 13.09 -7.75
C VAL A 270 20.13 12.09 -7.32
N THR A 271 20.21 11.64 -6.07
CA THR A 271 19.14 10.86 -5.43
C THR A 271 18.21 11.82 -4.70
N ILE A 272 16.91 11.59 -4.79
CA ILE A 272 15.91 12.41 -4.08
C ILE A 272 15.14 11.55 -3.09
N ARG A 273 14.80 12.14 -1.95
CA ARG A 273 13.95 11.56 -0.92
C ARG A 273 12.82 12.54 -0.62
N TYR A 274 11.60 12.04 -0.44
CA TYR A 274 10.43 12.90 -0.22
C TYR A 274 9.34 12.17 0.56
N ASP A 275 8.58 12.90 1.37
CA ASP A 275 7.38 12.34 1.99
C ASP A 275 6.23 12.39 0.98
N PRO A 276 5.64 11.26 0.54
CA PRO A 276 4.48 11.29 -0.34
C PRO A 276 3.26 11.98 0.28
N ARG A 277 3.21 12.17 1.59
CA ARG A 277 2.18 12.97 2.28
C ARG A 277 2.44 14.46 2.18
N ASP A 278 3.68 14.86 1.91
CA ASP A 278 4.10 16.25 1.74
C ASP A 278 5.20 16.37 0.67
N ILE A 279 4.77 16.59 -0.57
CA ILE A 279 5.64 16.81 -1.72
C ILE A 279 5.97 18.29 -1.95
N SER A 280 5.76 19.17 -0.95
CA SER A 280 6.17 20.58 -1.02
C SER A 280 7.69 20.74 -1.02
N GLU A 281 8.41 19.78 -0.43
CA GLU A 281 9.86 19.73 -0.42
C GLU A 281 10.41 18.35 -0.85
N ILE A 282 11.63 18.35 -1.38
CA ILE A 282 12.43 17.15 -1.59
C ILE A 282 13.80 17.33 -0.97
N ARG A 283 14.36 16.25 -0.44
CA ARG A 283 15.73 16.19 0.08
C ARG A 283 16.63 15.62 -1.00
N VAL A 284 17.68 16.35 -1.34
CA VAL A 284 18.59 16.03 -2.46
C VAL A 284 19.91 15.50 -1.91
N TYR A 285 20.32 14.33 -2.41
CA TYR A 285 21.50 13.61 -1.97
C TYR A 285 22.47 13.35 -3.12
N GLU A 286 23.77 13.47 -2.82
CA GLU A 286 24.87 13.01 -3.67
C GLU A 286 25.66 11.96 -2.87
N ARG A 287 25.76 10.72 -3.38
CA ARG A 287 26.47 9.61 -2.70
C ARG A 287 26.10 9.49 -1.21
N ASP A 288 24.80 9.46 -0.92
CA ASP A 288 24.20 9.38 0.42
C ASP A 288 24.46 10.57 1.36
N THR A 289 25.11 11.63 0.88
CA THR A 289 25.28 12.89 1.61
C THR A 289 24.15 13.85 1.26
N LEU A 290 23.44 14.36 2.27
CA LEU A 290 22.41 15.39 2.08
C LEU A 290 23.09 16.68 1.61
N ILE A 291 22.70 17.17 0.43
CA ILE A 291 23.19 18.43 -0.11
C ILE A 291 22.29 19.58 0.31
N CYS A 292 20.97 19.41 0.11
CA CYS A 292 20.00 20.45 0.42
C CYS A 292 18.56 19.94 0.43
N VAL A 293 17.69 20.76 0.99
CA VAL A 293 16.25 20.70 0.78
C VAL A 293 15.89 21.62 -0.38
N ALA A 294 15.15 21.11 -1.36
CA ALA A 294 14.63 21.87 -2.49
C ALA A 294 13.11 21.95 -2.41
N VAL A 295 12.57 23.15 -2.57
CA VAL A 295 11.14 23.45 -2.41
C VAL A 295 10.45 23.60 -3.76
N ASP A 296 9.19 23.19 -3.83
CA ASP A 296 8.36 23.37 -5.02
C ASP A 296 8.18 24.87 -5.31
N GLN A 297 8.58 25.29 -6.52
CA GLN A 297 8.45 26.69 -6.93
C GLN A 297 7.00 27.08 -7.25
N THR A 298 6.16 26.12 -7.63
CA THR A 298 4.80 26.42 -8.04
C THR A 298 3.93 26.69 -6.82
N ASN A 299 4.08 25.94 -5.73
CA ASN A 299 3.31 26.12 -4.50
C ASN A 299 4.21 26.09 -3.25
N PRO A 300 5.10 27.07 -3.05
CA PRO A 300 6.16 27.00 -2.02
C PRO A 300 5.64 26.95 -0.57
N ASN A 301 4.38 27.31 -0.33
CA ASN A 301 3.76 27.33 1.00
C ASN A 301 2.54 26.41 1.11
N GLN A 302 2.31 25.55 0.12
CA GLN A 302 1.18 24.62 0.16
C GLN A 302 1.71 23.21 0.40
N ARG A 303 1.31 22.61 1.53
CA ARG A 303 1.48 21.18 1.73
C ARG A 303 0.53 20.47 0.79
N LEU A 304 1.11 19.81 -0.21
CA LEU A 304 0.40 18.98 -1.17
C LEU A 304 0.90 17.56 -0.99
N SER A 305 0.00 16.60 -0.94
CA SER A 305 0.36 15.18 -1.04
C SER A 305 0.56 14.79 -2.51
N LEU A 306 1.35 13.74 -2.73
CA LEU A 306 1.55 13.19 -4.07
C LEU A 306 0.24 12.83 -4.75
N ARG A 307 -0.70 12.31 -3.96
CA ARG A 307 -2.01 11.87 -4.46
C ARG A 307 -2.87 13.04 -4.92
N GLU A 308 -2.89 14.17 -4.21
CA GLU A 308 -3.62 15.37 -4.64
C GLU A 308 -3.10 15.89 -5.98
N VAL A 309 -1.78 15.87 -6.17
CA VAL A 309 -1.17 16.26 -7.44
C VAL A 309 -1.51 15.28 -8.55
N GLU A 310 -1.49 13.97 -8.28
CA GLU A 310 -1.90 12.97 -9.27
C GLU A 310 -3.40 13.04 -9.62
N SER A 311 -4.26 13.28 -8.63
CA SER A 311 -5.72 13.39 -8.84
C SER A 311 -6.06 14.64 -9.64
N ALA A 312 -5.47 15.79 -9.30
CA ALA A 312 -5.61 17.05 -10.05
C ALA A 312 -5.17 16.88 -11.51
N ARG A 313 -4.06 16.16 -11.76
CA ARG A 313 -3.61 15.84 -13.12
C ARG A 313 -4.55 14.91 -13.86
N ARG A 314 -5.05 13.87 -13.20
CA ARG A 314 -6.02 12.94 -13.81
C ARG A 314 -7.29 13.70 -14.18
N ALA A 315 -7.77 14.60 -13.32
CA ALA A 315 -8.91 15.47 -13.58
C ALA A 315 -8.65 16.39 -14.79
N HIS A 316 -7.51 17.07 -14.81
CA HIS A 316 -7.13 17.95 -15.93
C HIS A 316 -6.99 17.20 -17.26
N ARG A 317 -6.33 16.02 -17.28
CA ARG A 317 -6.24 15.17 -18.47
C ARG A 317 -7.60 14.70 -18.96
N ARG A 318 -8.53 14.38 -18.04
CA ARG A 318 -9.91 14.02 -18.39
C ARG A 318 -10.64 15.21 -19.01
N GLN A 319 -10.48 16.41 -18.47
CA GLN A 319 -11.06 17.62 -19.02
C GLN A 319 -10.52 17.91 -20.42
N LEU A 320 -9.19 17.87 -20.62
CA LEU A 320 -8.58 18.05 -21.94
C LEU A 320 -9.07 17.02 -22.95
N ARG A 321 -9.21 15.74 -22.56
CA ARG A 321 -9.79 14.70 -23.44
C ARG A 321 -11.25 14.99 -23.79
N LYS A 322 -12.03 15.50 -22.83
CA LYS A 322 -13.41 15.91 -23.06
C LYS A 322 -13.47 17.09 -24.04
N ASP A 323 -12.66 18.13 -23.81
CA ASP A 323 -12.57 19.30 -24.69
C ASP A 323 -12.10 18.91 -26.10
N ILE A 324 -11.13 17.99 -26.22
CA ILE A 324 -10.70 17.44 -27.51
C ILE A 324 -11.86 16.71 -28.19
N ASN A 325 -12.56 15.81 -27.48
CA ASN A 325 -13.69 15.08 -28.05
C ASN A 325 -14.86 15.99 -28.45
N GLU A 326 -15.08 17.10 -27.74
CA GLU A 326 -16.08 18.11 -28.08
C GLU A 326 -15.65 18.97 -29.29
N ARG A 327 -14.34 19.19 -29.47
CA ARG A 327 -13.76 19.97 -30.57
C ARG A 327 -13.41 19.14 -31.81
N ILE A 328 -13.39 17.80 -31.72
CA ILE A 328 -13.35 16.95 -32.92
C ILE A 328 -14.64 17.27 -33.68
N PRO A 329 -14.56 17.88 -34.89
CA PRO A 329 -15.74 18.06 -35.70
C PRO A 329 -16.30 16.66 -35.95
N ARG A 330 -17.58 16.44 -35.66
CA ARG A 330 -18.30 15.32 -36.26
C ARG A 330 -18.25 15.58 -37.77
N ILE A 331 -17.19 15.13 -38.44
CA ILE A 331 -17.13 15.06 -39.89
C ILE A 331 -18.21 14.04 -40.23
N ALA A 332 -19.42 14.55 -40.47
CA ALA A 332 -20.49 13.82 -41.10
C ALA A 332 -19.89 13.19 -42.36
N HIS A 333 -20.07 11.89 -42.49
CA HIS A 333 -19.57 11.05 -43.57
C HIS A 333 -19.46 11.81 -44.90
N ARG A 334 -18.24 12.21 -45.27
CA ARG A 334 -17.93 12.48 -46.67
C ARG A 334 -18.09 11.13 -47.36
N LYS A 335 -19.15 10.95 -48.15
CA LYS A 335 -19.27 9.82 -49.06
C LYS A 335 -18.00 9.77 -49.90
N GLU A 336 -17.11 8.85 -49.60
CA GLU A 336 -16.04 8.50 -50.52
C GLU A 336 -16.70 7.99 -51.81
N PRO A 337 -16.32 8.48 -52.99
CA PRO A 337 -16.77 7.87 -54.23
C PRO A 337 -16.29 6.42 -54.23
N LYS A 338 -17.22 5.49 -54.48
CA LYS A 338 -16.95 4.05 -54.58
C LYS A 338 -15.79 3.82 -55.54
N HIS A 339 -14.63 3.46 -55.01
CA HIS A 339 -13.59 2.84 -55.81
C HIS A 339 -14.11 1.47 -56.25
N ILE A 340 -14.24 1.31 -57.57
CA ILE A 340 -14.51 0.01 -58.20
C ILE A 340 -13.25 -0.83 -57.96
N ASN A 341 -13.39 -1.90 -57.18
CA ASN A 341 -12.33 -2.90 -57.03
C ASN A 341 -12.17 -3.66 -58.36
N GLU A 342 -11.05 -3.48 -59.03
CA GLU A 342 -10.59 -4.47 -60.01
C GLU A 342 -10.22 -5.78 -59.27
N PRO A 343 -10.59 -6.95 -59.80
CA PRO A 343 -10.30 -8.21 -59.15
C PRO A 343 -8.78 -8.47 -59.14
N SER A 344 -8.23 -8.70 -57.95
CA SER A 344 -6.82 -9.04 -57.77
C SER A 344 -6.44 -10.27 -58.59
N ARG A 345 -5.49 -10.11 -59.53
CA ARG A 345 -4.85 -11.24 -60.22
C ARG A 345 -4.22 -12.18 -59.19
N ARG A 346 -4.66 -13.44 -59.18
CA ARG A 346 -4.04 -14.55 -58.43
C ARG A 346 -2.56 -14.63 -58.82
N ARG A 347 -1.65 -14.41 -57.86
CA ARG A 347 -0.22 -14.74 -58.04
C ARG A 347 -0.09 -16.27 -58.06
N SER A 348 0.43 -16.80 -59.17
CA SER A 348 0.71 -18.22 -59.32
C SER A 348 1.88 -18.64 -58.42
N LYS A 349 1.76 -19.82 -57.82
CA LYS A 349 2.88 -20.53 -57.20
C LYS A 349 3.73 -21.12 -58.31
N LEU A 350 4.98 -20.68 -58.45
CA LEU A 350 6.00 -21.46 -59.16
C LEU A 350 6.99 -22.05 -58.16
N ARG A 351 7.28 -23.34 -58.34
CA ARG A 351 8.24 -24.18 -57.62
C ARG A 351 9.59 -24.18 -58.35
N THR A 352 10.66 -24.15 -57.55
CA THR A 352 12.01 -24.79 -57.61
C THR A 352 12.67 -25.22 -58.93
N TYR A 353 13.99 -24.96 -59.05
CA TYR A 353 15.16 -25.89 -59.26
C TYR A 353 16.43 -25.11 -58.76
N GLU A 354 17.25 -25.58 -57.81
CA GLU A 354 18.36 -26.57 -57.81
C GLU A 354 19.69 -26.11 -58.49
N GLU A 355 20.72 -26.02 -57.63
CA GLU A 355 22.18 -26.32 -57.73
C GLU A 355 23.18 -25.65 -58.72
N ASP A 356 24.35 -25.40 -58.12
CA ASP A 356 25.76 -25.30 -58.57
C ASP A 356 26.30 -24.12 -59.39
N GLU A 357 27.18 -23.32 -58.76
CA GLU A 357 28.65 -23.41 -58.91
C GLU A 357 29.39 -22.91 -57.64
#